data_AF-A0A2A5CUI4-F1
#
_entry.id   AF-A0A2A5CUI4-F1
#
_cell.length_a   1.000
_cell.length_b   1.000
_cell.length_c   1.000
_cell.angle_alpha   90.00
_cell.angle_beta   90.00
_cell.angle_gamma   90.00
#
_symmetry.space_group_name_H-M   'P 1'
#
loop_
_entity.id
_entity.type
_entity.pdbx_description
1 polymer ?
#
loop_
_entity_poly.entity_id
_entity_poly.type
_entity_poly.pdbx_seq_one_letter_code
_entity_poly.pdbx_strand_id
1 'polypeptide(L)' 'MKIKITLITLCLLVLPGCVSIKPWVKVYERQDLADPIMASNRDPVSSAFLNHVLDAREGARGAAGSGGGGCGCN' A
#
# COMPACT_ATOMS: atom_id res chain seq x y z
N MET A 1 2.84 33.89 31.78
CA MET A 1 2.33 32.59 31.24
C MET A 1 1.95 32.65 29.76
N LYS A 2 1.33 33.73 29.27
CA LYS A 2 0.94 33.88 27.85
C LYS A 2 2.11 33.78 26.85
N ILE A 3 3.25 34.40 27.16
CA ILE A 3 4.48 34.38 26.32
C ILE A 3 5.08 32.97 26.14
N LYS A 4 5.02 32.14 27.18
CA LYS A 4 5.53 30.75 27.11
C LYS A 4 4.65 29.89 26.19
N ILE A 5 3.34 30.10 26.26
CA ILE A 5 2.37 29.39 25.41
C ILE A 5 2.60 29.77 23.94
N THR A 6 2.72 31.07 23.61
CA THR A 6 2.96 31.52 22.23
C THR A 6 4.27 31.01 21.63
N LEU A 7 5.33 30.87 22.44
CA LEU A 7 6.61 30.30 21.99
C LEU A 7 6.51 28.80 21.70
N ILE A 8 5.75 28.06 22.50
CA ILE A 8 5.50 26.63 22.28
C ILE A 8 4.68 26.42 21.00
N THR A 9 3.63 27.21 20.79
CA THR A 9 2.83 27.11 19.55
C THR A 9 3.68 27.41 18.32
N LEU A 10 4.54 28.42 18.36
CA LEU A 10 5.42 28.76 17.23
C LEU A 10 6.43 27.63 16.93
N CYS A 11 6.96 26.97 17.96
CA CYS A 11 7.88 25.84 17.81
C CYS A 11 7.22 24.63 17.12
N LEU A 12 5.96 24.35 17.43
CA LEU A 12 5.23 23.22 16.83
C LEU A 12 4.95 23.41 15.34
N LEU A 13 4.85 24.65 14.84
CA LEU A 13 4.60 24.92 13.41
C LEU A 13 5.77 24.62 12.49
N VAL A 14 6.99 24.44 13.02
CA VAL A 14 8.21 24.20 12.22
C VAL A 14 8.52 22.71 12.04
N LEU A 15 7.79 21.82 12.73
CA LEU A 15 7.96 20.37 12.66
C LEU A 15 7.43 19.66 11.38
N PRO A 16 6.48 20.18 10.57
CA PRO A 16 5.93 19.39 9.46
C PRO A 16 6.83 19.34 8.20
N GLY A 17 8.10 19.72 8.27
CA GLY A 17 8.98 19.91 7.10
C GLY A 17 9.92 18.77 6.73
N CYS A 18 10.08 17.71 7.53
CA CYS A 18 11.10 16.69 7.29
C CYS A 18 10.62 15.46 6.50
N VAL A 19 9.48 15.56 5.82
CA VAL A 19 8.92 14.42 5.08
C VAL A 19 8.72 14.85 3.63
N SER A 20 9.82 14.81 2.87
CA SER A 20 9.77 14.77 1.42
C SER A 20 9.20 13.39 1.02
N ILE A 21 7.87 13.23 1.06
CA ILE A 21 7.21 12.11 0.38
C ILE A 21 7.26 12.41 -1.11
N LYS A 22 8.44 12.20 -1.70
CA LYS A 22 8.51 11.76 -3.08
C LYS A 22 7.82 10.40 -3.10
N PRO A 23 6.97 10.09 -4.11
CA PRO A 23 6.56 8.71 -4.29
C PRO A 23 7.86 7.89 -4.40
N TRP A 24 8.12 7.03 -3.42
CA TRP A 24 9.42 6.36 -3.20
C TRP A 24 9.81 5.39 -4.32
N VAL A 25 8.91 5.17 -5.29
CA VAL A 25 9.13 4.36 -6.48
C VAL A 25 8.52 5.11 -7.66
N LYS A 26 9.28 5.32 -8.74
CA LYS A 26 8.71 5.89 -9.96
C LYS A 26 7.68 4.90 -10.53
N VAL A 27 6.70 5.40 -11.28
CA VAL A 27 5.63 4.56 -11.85
C VAL A 27 6.22 3.41 -12.69
N TYR A 28 7.28 3.68 -13.44
CA TYR A 28 8.02 2.73 -14.28
C TYR A 28 9.10 1.93 -13.53
N GLU A 29 9.14 1.94 -12.21
CA GLU A 29 9.96 1.02 -11.41
C GLU A 29 9.06 -0.03 -10.73
N ARG A 30 7.72 0.09 -10.86
CA ARG A 30 6.77 -0.85 -10.26
C ARG A 30 6.68 -2.18 -11.01
N GLN A 31 7.09 -2.25 -12.28
CA GLN A 31 7.14 -3.53 -13.00
C GLN A 31 8.14 -4.51 -12.40
N ASP A 32 9.12 -4.05 -11.62
CA ASP A 32 10.10 -4.93 -10.99
C ASP A 32 9.44 -5.81 -9.90
N LEU A 33 8.27 -5.37 -9.39
CA LEU A 33 7.46 -6.20 -8.50
C LEU A 33 6.73 -7.31 -9.26
N ALA A 34 6.56 -7.19 -10.57
CA ALA A 34 5.89 -8.15 -11.44
C ALA A 34 6.79 -9.27 -11.96
N ASP A 35 8.03 -9.33 -11.49
CA ASP A 35 8.91 -10.46 -11.77
C ASP A 35 8.26 -11.76 -11.26
N PRO A 36 8.12 -12.81 -12.09
CA PRO A 36 7.60 -14.11 -11.66
C PRO A 36 8.29 -14.70 -10.41
N ILE A 37 9.55 -14.34 -10.14
CA ILE A 37 10.24 -14.76 -8.91
C ILE A 37 9.65 -14.14 -7.63
N MET A 38 9.03 -12.97 -7.76
CA MET A 38 8.39 -12.24 -6.66
C MET A 38 6.92 -12.62 -6.51
N ALA A 39 6.41 -13.56 -7.31
CA ALA A 39 5.05 -14.07 -7.19
C ALA A 39 4.86 -14.77 -5.83
N SER A 40 3.91 -14.27 -5.04
CA SER A 40 3.56 -14.87 -3.74
C SER A 40 2.90 -16.25 -3.88
N ASN A 41 2.38 -16.55 -5.07
CA ASN A 41 1.66 -17.78 -5.35
C ASN A 41 2.30 -18.53 -6.51
N ARG A 42 2.64 -19.80 -6.26
CA ARG A 42 3.20 -20.72 -7.25
C ARG A 42 2.16 -21.20 -8.27
N ASP A 43 0.89 -21.33 -7.85
CA ASP A 43 -0.17 -22.01 -8.59
C ASP A 43 -1.40 -21.07 -8.74
N PRO A 44 -1.30 -20.00 -9.56
CA PRO A 44 -2.28 -18.92 -9.61
C PRO A 44 -3.69 -19.37 -10.01
N VAL A 45 -3.80 -20.40 -10.87
CA VAL A 45 -5.08 -20.97 -11.31
C VAL A 45 -5.85 -21.60 -10.15
N SER A 46 -5.16 -22.39 -9.33
CA SER A 46 -5.78 -23.04 -8.17
C SER A 46 -6.22 -22.02 -7.13
N SER A 47 -5.41 -21.00 -6.87
CA SER A 47 -5.78 -19.96 -5.91
C SER A 47 -6.92 -19.09 -6.38
N ALA A 48 -7.01 -18.77 -7.67
CA ALA A 48 -8.14 -18.01 -8.21
C ALA A 48 -9.46 -18.76 -8.00
N PHE A 49 -9.46 -20.08 -8.21
CA PHE A 49 -10.62 -20.92 -7.94
C PHE A 49 -11.01 -20.90 -6.45
N LEU A 50 -10.05 -21.08 -5.54
CA LEU A 50 -10.32 -21.06 -4.10
C LEU A 50 -10.82 -19.68 -3.63
N ASN A 51 -10.22 -18.60 -4.12
CA ASN A 51 -10.65 -17.23 -3.80
C ASN A 51 -12.09 -16.98 -4.26
N HIS A 52 -12.49 -17.45 -5.45
CA HIS A 52 -13.87 -17.33 -5.90
C HIS A 52 -14.87 -18.04 -4.96
N VAL A 53 -14.50 -19.22 -4.46
CA VAL A 53 -15.31 -19.97 -3.48
C VAL A 53 -15.40 -19.22 -2.15
N LEU A 54 -14.29 -18.64 -1.67
CA LEU A 54 -14.26 -17.86 -0.43
C LEU A 54 -15.08 -16.57 -0.58
N ASP A 55 -14.93 -15.83 -1.67
CA ASP A 55 -15.72 -14.64 -1.99
C ASP A 55 -17.22 -14.91 -1.92
N ALA A 56 -17.67 -16.07 -2.44
CA ALA A 56 -19.06 -16.48 -2.41
C ALA A 56 -19.53 -16.89 -1.00
N ARG A 57 -18.67 -17.57 -0.22
CA ARG A 57 -19.01 -18.05 1.13
C ARG A 57 -19.00 -16.95 2.17
N GLU A 58 -18.06 -16.03 2.06
CA GLU A 58 -17.82 -14.96 3.04
C GLU A 58 -18.54 -13.67 2.66
N GLY A 59 -19.03 -13.55 1.42
CA GLY A 59 -19.67 -12.34 0.92
C GLY A 59 -18.74 -11.13 0.81
N ALA A 60 -17.42 -11.36 0.89
CA ALA A 60 -16.39 -10.33 0.97
C ALA A 60 -15.49 -10.33 -0.28
N ARG A 61 -16.06 -9.90 -1.42
CA ARG A 61 -15.31 -9.80 -2.69
C ARG A 61 -14.19 -8.76 -2.58
N GLY A 62 -13.02 -9.11 -3.10
CA GLY A 62 -11.85 -8.22 -3.15
C GLY A 62 -10.98 -8.26 -1.89
N ALA A 63 -11.27 -9.15 -0.92
CA ALA A 63 -10.48 -9.32 0.29
C ALA A 63 -9.16 -10.10 0.06
N ALA A 64 -9.03 -10.81 -1.07
CA ALA A 64 -7.88 -11.65 -1.41
C ALA A 64 -6.57 -10.88 -1.72
N GLY A 65 -6.51 -9.59 -1.38
CA GLY A 65 -5.36 -8.71 -1.54
C GLY A 65 -5.42 -7.88 -2.82
N SER A 66 -4.66 -6.77 -2.85
CA SER A 66 -4.33 -6.09 -4.11
C SER A 66 -3.19 -6.86 -4.77
N GLY A 67 -3.35 -7.23 -6.04
CA GLY A 67 -2.41 -8.07 -6.78
C GLY A 67 -0.94 -7.66 -6.57
N GLY A 68 -0.19 -8.53 -5.89
CA GLY A 68 1.25 -8.42 -5.81
C GLY A 68 1.87 -8.90 -7.12
N GLY A 69 2.54 -7.96 -7.80
CA GLY A 69 3.41 -8.18 -8.95
C GLY A 69 2.78 -8.03 -10.33
N GLY A 70 2.41 -6.80 -10.69
CA GLY A 70 1.76 -6.46 -11.96
C GLY A 70 1.14 -5.06 -11.86
N CYS A 71 0.30 -4.61 -12.81
CA CYS A 71 -0.28 -3.24 -12.80
C CYS A 71 -1.09 -2.88 -11.54
N GLY A 72 -1.20 -3.76 -10.54
CA GLY A 72 -1.83 -3.45 -9.26
C GLY A 72 -3.30 -3.08 -9.41
N CYS A 73 -3.92 -3.52 -10.51
CA CYS A 73 -5.31 -3.25 -10.81
C CYS A 73 -6.13 -4.43 -10.24
N ASN A 74 -6.91 -4.17 -9.19
CA ASN A 74 -8.11 -4.95 -8.87
C ASN A 74 -9.30 -4.21 -9.49
#